data_AF-Q8FT96-F1
#
_entry.id   AF-Q8FT96-F1
#
_cell.length_a   1.000
_cell.length_b   1.000
_cell.length_c   1.000
_cell.angle_alpha   90.00
_cell.angle_beta   90.00
_cell.angle_gamma   90.00
#
_symmetry.space_group_name_H-M   'P 1'
#
loop_
_entity.id
_entity.type
_entity.pdbx_description
1 polymer ?
#
loop_
_entity_poly.entity_id
_entity_poly.type
_entity_poly.pdbx_seq_one_letter_code
_entity_poly.pdbx_strand_id
1 'polypeptide(L)' 'MSIGGATLAGAAMQAGLIDEYVLVTHPVLVGGGTPFFTTLDSRTHLDLIETRLFPGGVTLARYEARR' A
#
# COMPACT_ATOMS: atom_id res chain seq x y z
N MET A 1 -4.63 14.27 0.15
CA MET A 1 -3.61 14.36 -0.93
C MET A 1 -3.15 12.95 -1.24
N SER A 2 -2.91 12.58 -2.50
CA SER A 2 -2.44 11.24 -2.86
C SER A 2 -1.11 11.33 -3.61
N ILE A 3 -0.30 10.28 -3.50
CA ILE A 3 0.96 10.13 -4.23
C ILE A 3 0.72 9.16 -5.38
N GLY A 4 1.14 9.54 -6.59
CA GLY A 4 1.02 8.72 -7.80
C GLY A 4 2.36 8.26 -8.33
N GLY A 5 2.37 7.09 -8.96
CA GLY A 5 3.56 6.49 -9.58
C GLY A 5 4.50 5.80 -8.59
N ALA A 6 5.02 4.64 -8.99
CA ALA A 6 5.83 3.79 -8.11
C ALA A 6 7.13 4.46 -7.65
N THR A 7 7.78 5.25 -8.51
CA THR A 7 9.03 5.94 -8.16
C THR A 7 8.84 6.95 -7.04
N LEU A 8 7.84 7.84 -7.17
CA LEU A 8 7.59 8.88 -6.18
C LEU A 8 7.01 8.29 -4.88
N ALA A 9 6.06 7.36 -5.00
CA ALA A 9 5.51 6.64 -3.86
C ALA A 9 6.60 5.88 -3.10
N GLY A 10 7.51 5.20 -3.82
CA GLY A 10 8.63 4.50 -3.22
C GLY A 10 9.57 5.42 -2.44
N ALA A 11 9.93 6.59 -3.00
CA ALA A 11 10.75 7.57 -2.27
C ALA A 11 10.06 8.09 -1.00
N ALA A 12 8.75 8.36 -1.06
CA ALA A 12 7.97 8.78 0.11
C ALA A 12 7.85 7.67 1.17
N MET A 13 7.70 6.41 0.75
CA MET A 13 7.72 5.25 1.65
C MET A 13 9.05 5.16 2.40
N GLN A 14 10.19 5.27 1.70
CA GLN A 14 11.51 5.23 2.33
C GLN A 14 11.72 6.35 3.33
N ALA A 15 11.25 7.54 3.00
CA ALA A 15 11.37 8.71 3.86
C ALA A 15 10.39 8.67 5.05
N GLY A 16 9.54 7.65 5.17
CA GLY A 16 8.53 7.56 6.23
C GLY A 16 7.45 8.65 6.14
N LEU A 17 7.18 9.17 4.94
CA LEU A 17 6.28 10.30 4.71
C LEU A 17 4.84 9.89 4.35
N ILE A 18 4.55 8.59 4.36
CA ILE A 18 3.20 8.08 4.08
C ILE A 18 2.45 7.89 5.38
N ASP A 19 1.38 8.66 5.54
CA ASP A 19 0.46 8.55 6.69
C ASP A 19 -0.55 7.41 6.53
N GLU A 20 -1.02 7.16 5.30
CA GLU A 20 -2.06 6.16 5.02
C GLU A 20 -1.72 5.32 3.78
N TYR A 21 -1.96 4.01 3.88
CA TYR A 21 -1.82 3.05 2.79
C TYR A 21 -3.19 2.48 2.42
N VAL A 22 -3.61 2.68 1.18
CA VAL A 22 -4.84 2.09 0.61
C VAL A 22 -4.44 0.96 -0.34
N LEU A 23 -4.60 -0.29 0.09
CA LEU A 23 -4.29 -1.48 -0.70
C LEU A 23 -5.57 -2.01 -1.34
N VAL A 24 -5.58 -2.08 -2.67
CA VAL A 24 -6.64 -2.76 -3.43
C VAL A 24 -6.07 -4.04 -4.02
N THR A 25 -6.50 -5.18 -3.49
CA THR A 25 -5.98 -6.50 -3.89
C THR A 25 -6.96 -7.17 -4.85
N HIS A 26 -6.47 -7.52 -6.03
CA HIS A 26 -7.22 -8.30 -7.02
C HIS A 26 -6.89 -9.79 -6.87
N PRO A 27 -7.88 -10.70 -7.01
CA PRO A 27 -7.66 -12.14 -6.90
C PRO A 27 -7.02 -12.72 -8.18
N VAL A 28 -5.82 -12.26 -8.53
CA VAL A 28 -5.07 -12.67 -9.72
C VAL A 28 -3.58 -12.71 -9.44
N LEU A 29 -2.89 -13.71 -10.00
CA LEU A 29 -1.44 -13.80 -10.00
C LEU A 29 -0.91 -13.31 -11.35
N VAL A 30 -0.24 -12.16 -11.36
CA VAL A 30 0.20 -11.48 -12.61
C VAL A 30 1.58 -11.92 -13.11
N GLY A 31 2.32 -12.72 -12.33
CA GLY A 31 3.65 -13.24 -12.69
C GLY A 31 4.80 -12.25 -12.57
N GLY A 32 4.56 -10.95 -12.71
CA GLY A 32 5.57 -9.90 -12.54
C GLY A 32 4.99 -8.49 -12.69
N GLY A 33 5.83 -7.47 -12.54
CA GLY A 33 5.42 -6.08 -12.68
C GLY A 33 6.17 -5.14 -11.74
N THR A 34 5.70 -3.90 -11.68
CA THR A 34 6.22 -2.92 -10.71
C THR A 34 5.63 -3.23 -9.33
N PRO A 35 6.47 -3.48 -8.29
CA PRO A 35 5.96 -3.79 -6.96
C PRO A 35 5.29 -2.56 -6.33
N PHE A 36 4.23 -2.79 -5.56
CA PHE A 36 3.57 -1.73 -4.79
C PHE A 36 4.49 -1.22 -3.66
N PHE A 37 5.15 -2.14 -2.97
CA PHE A 37 6.11 -1.82 -1.91
C PHE A 37 7.53 -1.84 -2.46
N THR A 38 8.28 -0.78 -2.16
CA THR A 38 9.72 -0.74 -2.38
C THR A 38 10.45 -1.41 -1.19
N THR A 39 11.76 -1.66 -1.35
CA THR A 39 12.59 -2.28 -0.31
C THR A 39 12.85 -1.33 0.84
N LEU A 40 12.09 -1.40 1.94
CA LEU A 40 12.24 -0.49 3.08
C LEU A 40 13.51 -0.75 3.90
N ASP A 41 14.19 0.32 4.33
CA ASP A 41 15.36 0.24 5.24
C ASP A 41 14.98 -0.14 6.68
N SER A 42 13.70 0.02 7.04
CA SER A 42 13.20 -0.28 8.38
C SER A 42 11.76 -0.77 8.35
N ARG A 43 11.31 -1.39 9.45
CA ARG A 43 9.94 -1.85 9.60
C ARG A 43 9.02 -0.66 9.90
N THR A 44 7.96 -0.49 9.10
CA THR A 44 6.84 0.39 9.42
C THR A 44 5.71 -0.43 10.04
N HIS A 45 5.20 0.00 11.18
CA HIS A 45 4.01 -0.60 11.79
C HIS A 45 2.76 0.07 11.21
N LEU A 46 1.75 -0.74 10.88
CA LEU A 46 0.51 -0.29 10.27
C LEU A 46 -0.68 -0.77 11.12
N ASP A 47 -1.63 0.12 11.37
CA ASP A 47 -2.89 -0.20 12.03
C ASP A 47 -4.01 -0.23 10.97
N LEU A 48 -4.80 -1.32 10.95
CA LEU A 48 -5.92 -1.48 10.02
C LEU A 48 -7.07 -0.59 10.46
N ILE A 49 -7.50 0.34 9.60
CA ILE A 49 -8.58 1.28 9.90
C ILE A 49 -9.84 1.06 9.05
N GLU A 50 -9.74 0.35 7.92
CA GLU A 50 -10.90 -0.03 7.11
C GLU A 50 -10.63 -1.31 6.32
N THR A 51 -11.65 -2.18 6.23
CA THR A 51 -11.68 -3.28 5.26
C THR A 51 -12.99 -3.24 4.49
N ARG A 52 -12.92 -3.44 3.17
CA ARG A 52 -14.10 -3.58 2.31
C ARG A 52 -13.90 -4.73 1.32
N LEU A 53 -14.92 -5.56 1.17
CA LEU A 53 -14.99 -6.59 0.13
C LEU A 53 -15.92 -6.10 -1.00
N PHE A 54 -15.45 -6.23 -2.23
CA PHE A 54 -16.25 -5.92 -3.42
C PHE A 54 -16.69 -7.21 -4.14
N PRO A 55 -17.77 -7.16 -4.94
CA PRO A 55 -18.13 -8.24 -5.85
C PRO A 55 -16.93 -8.65 -6.74
N GLY A 56 -16.76 -9.95 -6.96
CA GLY A 56 -15.62 -10.48 -7.72
C GLY A 56 -14.35 -10.71 -6.89
N GLY A 57 -14.41 -10.56 -5.56
CA GLY A 57 -13.33 -10.96 -4.65
C GLY A 57 -12.21 -9.92 -4.49
N VAL A 58 -12.38 -8.72 -5.02
CA VAL A 58 -11.47 -7.60 -4.77
C VAL A 58 -11.61 -7.13 -3.33
N THR A 59 -10.49 -6.94 -2.64
CA THR A 59 -10.47 -6.41 -1.27
C THR A 59 -9.81 -5.05 -1.25
N LEU A 60 -10.35 -4.14 -0.44
CA LEU A 60 -9.67 -2.92 -0.03
C LEU A 60 -9.34 -3.04 1.45
N ALA A 61 -8.07 -2.75 1.80
CA ALA A 61 -7.62 -2.57 3.15
C ALA A 61 -6.95 -1.20 3.26
N ARG A 62 -7.39 -0.39 4.23
CA ARG A 62 -6.84 0.92 4.52
C ARG A 62 -6.12 0.85 5.85
N TYR A 63 -4.86 1.28 5.85
CA TYR A 63 -4.01 1.27 7.02
C TYR A 63 -3.47 2.65 7.31
N GLU A 64 -3.37 3.01 8.58
CA GLU A 64 -2.63 4.18 9.04
C GLU A 64 -1.23 3.76 9.50
N ALA A 65 -0.23 4.58 9.19
CA ALA A 65 1.13 4.38 9.67
C ALA A 65 1.22 4.73 11.16
N ARG A 66 1.63 3.76 11.97
CA ARG A 66 1.84 3.98 13.40
C ARG A 66 3.14 4.75 13.60
N ARG A 67 3.02 5.88 14.31
CA ARG A 67 4.16 6.71 14.74
C ARG A 67 4.61 6.33 16.15
#